data_AF-A0A3P7UER7-F1
#
_entry.id   AF-A0A3P7UER7-F1
#
_cell.length_a   1.000
_cell.length_b   1.000
_cell.length_c   1.000
_cell.angle_alpha   90.00
_cell.angle_beta   90.00
_cell.angle_gamma   90.00
#
_symmetry.space_group_name_H-M   'P 1'
#
loop_
_entity.id
_entity.type
_entity.pdbx_description
1 polymer ?
#
loop_
_entity_poly.entity_id
_entity_poly.type
_entity_poly.pdbx_seq_one_letter_code
_entity_poly.pdbx_strand_id
1 'polypeptide(L)' 'MDSFWDIWHRDYLAALRERQQIPHRRKRSTTKTPKEGDIVLMADDKLPRGQWPLGVLMKICYGQAMSQDQLLSERAQDDS' A
#
# COMPACT_ATOMS: atom_id res chain seq x y z
N MET A 1 -16.84 3.72 -44.91
CA MET A 1 -16.54 4.73 -43.86
C MET A 1 -16.27 4.07 -42.51
N ASP A 2 -16.64 2.80 -42.32
CA ASP A 2 -16.49 2.08 -41.05
C ASP A 2 -15.09 1.46 -40.83
N SER A 3 -14.37 1.14 -41.90
CA SER A 3 -13.04 0.51 -41.82
C SER A 3 -12.01 1.34 -41.07
N PHE A 4 -12.08 2.67 -41.17
CA PHE A 4 -11.20 3.56 -40.43
C PHE A 4 -11.46 3.48 -38.91
N TRP A 5 -12.73 3.45 -38.51
CA TRP A 5 -13.12 3.36 -37.10
C TRP A 5 -12.76 2.01 -36.49
N ASP A 6 -12.88 0.93 -37.25
CA ASP A 6 -12.49 -0.42 -36.79
C ASP A 6 -10.98 -0.53 -36.56
N ILE A 7 -10.18 -0.01 -37.50
CA ILE A 7 -8.72 0.03 -37.37
C ILE A 7 -8.34 0.90 -36.15
N TRP A 8 -8.90 2.11 -36.07
CA TRP A 8 -8.62 3.02 -34.96
C TRP A 8 -9.02 2.43 -33.61
N HIS A 9 -10.21 1.81 -33.52
CA HIS A 9 -10.71 1.21 -32.29
C HIS A 9 -9.81 0.05 -31.83
N ARG A 10 -9.41 -0.81 -32.75
CA ARG A 10 -8.52 -1.94 -32.46
C ARG A 10 -7.15 -1.46 -31.97
N ASP A 11 -6.58 -0.49 -32.66
CA ASP A 11 -5.26 0.04 -32.33
C ASP A 11 -5.29 0.82 -31.00
N TYR A 12 -6.37 1.57 -30.74
CA TYR A 12 -6.58 2.27 -29.48
C TYR A 12 -6.69 1.30 -28.30
N LEU A 13 -7.49 0.24 -28.42
CA LEU A 13 -7.61 -0.78 -27.39
C LEU A 13 -6.31 -1.54 -27.17
N ALA A 14 -5.54 -1.82 -28.23
CA ALA A 14 -4.23 -2.45 -28.13
C ALA A 14 -3.23 -1.56 -27.36
N ALA A 15 -3.15 -0.27 -27.71
CA ALA A 15 -2.30 0.70 -27.02
C ALA A 15 -2.71 0.88 -25.55
N LEU A 16 -4.02 0.90 -25.26
CA LEU A 16 -4.53 0.97 -23.90
C LEU A 16 -4.13 -0.27 -23.09
N ARG A 17 -4.29 -1.47 -23.67
CA ARG A 17 -3.90 -2.73 -23.02
C ARG A 17 -2.40 -2.75 -22.74
N GLU A 18 -1.57 -2.38 -23.71
CA GLU A 18 -0.12 -2.31 -23.55
C GLU A 18 0.26 -1.38 -22.39
N ARG A 19 -0.33 -0.18 -22.33
CA ARG A 19 -0.13 0.77 -21.22
C ARG A 19 -0.53 0.21 -19.85
N GLN A 20 -1.61 -0.57 -19.78
CA GLN A 20 -2.05 -1.20 -18.52
C GLN A 20 -1.17 -2.40 -18.12
N GLN A 21 -0.58 -3.09 -19.11
CA GLN A 21 0.31 -4.23 -18.88
C GLN A 21 1.71 -3.81 -18.44
N ILE A 22 2.15 -2.58 -18.75
CA ILE A 22 3.39 -2.04 -18.21
C ILE A 22 3.29 -2.09 -16.67
N PRO A 23 4.03 -2.98 -16.00
CA PRO A 23 3.93 -3.10 -14.56
C PRO A 23 4.31 -1.75 -13.99
N HIS A 24 3.41 -1.16 -13.21
CA HIS A 24 3.69 0.09 -12.54
C HIS A 24 4.86 -0.17 -11.59
N ARG A 25 6.08 0.12 -12.05
CA ARG A 25 7.36 -0.10 -11.35
C ARG A 25 7.51 0.77 -10.10
N ARG A 26 6.45 1.49 -9.71
CA ARG A 26 6.45 2.27 -8.47
C ARG A 26 6.35 1.30 -7.30
N LYS A 27 7.14 1.61 -6.26
CA LYS A 27 7.10 0.87 -5.00
C LYS A 27 5.64 0.79 -4.53
N ARG A 28 5.25 -0.41 -4.10
CA ARG A 28 3.88 -0.74 -3.67
C ARG A 28 3.49 -0.05 -2.36
N SER A 29 4.42 0.67 -1.75
CA SER A 29 4.24 1.52 -0.58
C SER A 29 4.52 2.98 -0.92
N THR A 30 3.76 3.86 -0.28
CA THR A 30 4.13 5.28 -0.19
C THR A 30 5.28 5.44 0.81
N THR A 31 6.20 6.37 0.55
CA THR A 31 7.21 6.79 1.54
C THR A 31 6.57 7.64 2.65
N LYS A 32 5.35 8.16 2.43
CA LYS A 32 4.64 8.95 3.43
C LYS A 32 4.17 8.06 4.56
N THR A 33 4.52 8.43 5.78
CA THR A 33 3.95 7.83 6.99
C THR A 33 2.44 8.11 7.01
N PRO A 34 1.59 7.10 7.17
CA PRO A 34 0.15 7.31 7.26
C PRO A 34 -0.20 8.13 8.49
N LYS A 35 -1.31 8.86 8.46
CA LYS A 35 -1.86 9.62 9.58
C LYS A 35 -3.26 9.12 9.94
N GLU A 36 -3.64 9.32 11.19
CA GLU A 36 -5.00 9.05 11.64
C GLU A 36 -6.00 9.89 10.80
N GLY A 37 -7.06 9.23 10.31
CA GLY A 37 -8.02 9.78 9.36
C GLY A 37 -7.70 9.53 7.88
N ASP A 38 -6.51 9.01 7.54
CA ASP A 38 -6.18 8.70 6.15
C ASP A 38 -6.97 7.48 5.64
N ILE A 39 -7.40 7.56 4.38
CA ILE A 39 -8.01 6.42 3.67
C ILE A 39 -6.89 5.52 3.13
N VAL A 40 -6.92 4.25 3.54
CA VAL A 40 -5.92 3.25 3.17
C VAL A 40 -6.58 2.07 2.47
N LEU A 41 -5.84 1.42 1.57
CA LEU A 41 -6.22 0.12 0.99
C LEU A 41 -5.69 -0.98 1.90
N MET A 42 -6.59 -1.84 2.38
CA MET A 42 -6.21 -3.01 3.18
C MET A 42 -5.85 -4.15 2.25
N ALA A 43 -4.58 -4.57 2.29
CA ALA A 43 -4.12 -5.72 1.53
C ALA A 43 -4.74 -7.00 2.11
N ASP A 44 -5.53 -7.70 1.30
CA ASP A 44 -6.07 -9.02 1.63
C ASP A 44 -5.59 -10.02 0.56
N ASP A 45 -4.87 -11.06 1.00
CA ASP A 45 -4.33 -12.10 0.14
C ASP A 45 -5.44 -12.98 -0.47
N LYS A 46 -6.65 -12.96 0.11
CA LYS A 46 -7.80 -13.71 -0.40
C LYS A 46 -8.50 -13.01 -1.56
N LEU A 47 -8.24 -11.71 -1.75
CA LEU A 47 -8.93 -10.88 -2.75
C LEU A 47 -7.96 -10.37 -3.81
N PRO A 48 -8.37 -10.34 -5.09
CA PRO A 48 -7.57 -9.67 -6.10
C PRO A 48 -7.47 -8.18 -5.77
N ARG A 49 -6.33 -7.55 -6.08
CA ARG A 49 -6.02 -6.14 -5.73
C ARG A 49 -7.13 -5.14 -6.06
N GLY A 50 -7.84 -5.33 -7.17
CA GLY A 50 -8.94 -4.45 -7.58
C GLY A 50 -10.14 -4.48 -6.65
N GLN A 51 -10.18 -5.42 -5.70
CA GLN A 51 -11.25 -5.64 -4.73
C GLN A 51 -10.76 -5.50 -3.29
N TRP A 52 -9.55 -4.96 -3.08
CA TRP A 52 -9.09 -4.68 -1.73
C TRP A 52 -10.01 -3.66 -1.04
N PRO A 53 -10.45 -3.95 0.20
CA PRO A 53 -11.33 -3.05 0.91
C PRO A 53 -10.60 -1.75 1.29
N LEU A 54 -11.34 -0.65 1.23
CA LEU A 54 -10.91 0.65 1.73
C LEU A 54 -11.22 0.73 3.23
N GLY A 55 -10.26 1.24 4.00
CA GLY A 55 -10.40 1.49 5.42
C GLY A 55 -9.97 2.92 5.77
N VAL A 56 -10.46 3.41 6.90
CA VAL A 56 -9.98 4.66 7.50
C VAL A 56 -9.03 4.30 8.64
N LEU A 57 -7.86 4.91 8.65
CA LEU A 57 -6.87 4.69 9.69
C LEU A 57 -7.33 5.37 10.99
N MET A 58 -7.79 4.59 11.96
CA MET A 58 -8.32 5.16 13.22
C MET A 58 -7.22 5.50 14.22
N LYS A 59 -6.21 4.65 14.35
CA LYS A 59 -5.13 4.81 15.33
C LYS A 59 -3.85 4.17 14.83
N ILE A 60 -2.71 4.82 15.05
CA ILE A 60 -1.38 4.26 14.77
C ILE A 60 -0.72 3.87 16.07
N CYS A 61 -0.45 2.58 16.24
CA CYS A 61 0.34 2.08 17.36
C CYS A 61 1.81 1.97 16.90
N TYR A 62 2.66 2.87 17.37
CA TYR A 62 4.10 2.69 17.22
C TYR A 62 4.55 1.58 18.18
N GLY A 63 5.28 0.58 17.67
CA GLY A 63 5.89 -0.42 18.52
C GLY A 63 6.80 0.29 19.52
N GLN A 64 6.52 0.14 20.82
CA GLN A 64 7.39 0.65 21.86
C GLN A 64 8.72 -0.11 21.74
N ALA A 65 9.71 0.50 21.09
CA ALA A 65 11.08 0.18 21.41
C ALA A 65 11.23 0.57 22.88
N MET A 66 11.39 -0.42 23.77
CA MET A 66 11.70 -0.14 25.17
C MET A 66 12.86 0.85 25.19
N SER A 67 12.66 2.01 25.82
CA SER A 67 13.75 2.97 26.01
C SER A 67 14.87 2.25 26.76
N GLN A 68 16.12 2.38 26.31
CA GLN A 68 17.27 1.74 26.95
C GLN A 68 17.36 2.11 28.45
N ASP A 69 16.84 3.28 28.83
CA ASP A 69 16.75 3.73 30.21
C ASP A 69 15.90 2.81 31.10
N GLN A 70 14.88 2.15 30.54
CA GLN A 70 13.98 1.27 31.27
C GLN A 70 14.56 -0.15 31.45
N LEU A 71 15.44 -0.58 30.53
CA LEU A 71 16.19 -1.83 30.66
C LEU A 71 17.29 -1.74 31.74
N LEU A 72 17.83 -0.55 31.98
CA LEU A 72 18.83 -0.32 33.03
C LEU A 72 18.20 -0.27 34.44
N SER A 73 16.94 0.15 34.57
CA SER A 73 16.25 0.13 35.87
C SER A 73 15.85 -1.27 36.31
N GLU A 74 15.41 -2.15 35.39
CA GLU A 74 15.06 -3.54 35.74
C GLU A 74 16.29 -4.36 36.15
N ARG A 75 17.46 -4.12 35.55
CA ARG A 75 18.69 -4.85 35.87
C ARG A 75 19.26 -4.51 37.26
N ALA A 76 18.89 -3.36 37.81
CA ALA A 76 19.34 -2.92 39.13
C ALA A 76 18.53 -3.52 40.30
N GLN A 77 17.40 -4.18 40.01
CA GLN A 77 16.52 -4.76 41.03
C GLN A 77 16.71 -6.28 41.24
N ASP A 78 17.50 -6.95 40.40
CA ASP A 78 17.82 -8.38 40.53
C ASP A 78 19.14 -8.64 41.29
N ASP A 79 19.83 -7.57 41.72
CA ASP A 79 21.11 -7.62 42.46
C ASP A 79 20.94 -7.32 43.98
N SER A 80 19.76 -7.55 44.58
CA SER A 80 19.53 -7.38 46.04
C SER A 80 18.79 -8.54 46.70
#